data_AF-A0A060ZHJ0-F1
#
_entry.id   AF-A0A060ZHJ0-F1
#
_cell.length_a   1.000
_cell.length_b   1.000
_cell.length_c   1.000
_cell.angle_alpha   90.00
_cell.angle_beta   90.00
_cell.angle_gamma   90.00
#
_symmetry.space_group_name_H-M   'P 1'
#
loop_
_entity.id
_entity.type
_entity.pdbx_description
1 polymer ?
#
loop_
_entity_poly.entity_id
_entity_poly.type
_entity_poly.pdbx_seq_one_letter_code
_entity_poly.pdbx_strand_id
1 'polypeptide(L)'
;MASSAKRRAVGKGENPADSEDNSSDEGLENDGDSGENDSGSEEEINEEVIVDFEAHTITHNDYNGVKKLMQQLFLKARVNTSELTDLLIQQNHIGSVIRQAEVPEDSDDDEDPADEVFGFISMLNLTERKGVQCVEEVKDLILGQCEKSCPHSVTDDLEKVLNDTTKPVGLLLSERFINV
;
A
#
# COMPACT_ATOMS: atom_id res chain seq x y z
N MET A 1 -27.61 -4.48 15.49
CA MET A 1 -27.78 -5.80 14.85
C MET A 1 -26.51 -6.08 14.07
N ALA A 2 -25.48 -6.60 14.73
CA ALA A 2 -24.20 -6.90 14.10
C ALA A 2 -24.18 -8.37 13.71
N SER A 3 -24.00 -8.64 12.42
CA SER A 3 -23.85 -9.98 11.85
C SER A 3 -22.44 -10.53 12.09
N SER A 4 -22.34 -11.79 12.49
CA SER A 4 -21.09 -12.47 12.85
C SER A 4 -20.15 -12.68 11.65
N ALA A 5 -18.85 -12.51 11.90
CA ALA A 5 -17.78 -12.75 10.93
C ALA A 5 -17.62 -14.25 10.60
N LYS A 6 -17.40 -14.54 9.31
CA LYS A 6 -17.34 -15.87 8.72
C LYS A 6 -15.93 -16.46 8.86
N ARG A 7 -15.76 -17.48 9.71
CA ARG A 7 -14.51 -18.25 9.85
C ARG A 7 -14.24 -19.07 8.58
N ARG A 8 -13.02 -19.02 8.05
CA ARG A 8 -12.53 -19.99 7.06
C ARG A 8 -11.77 -21.09 7.82
N ALA A 9 -12.26 -22.33 7.74
CA ALA A 9 -11.54 -23.51 8.19
C ALA A 9 -10.59 -23.96 7.06
N VAL A 10 -9.29 -24.04 7.33
CA VAL A 10 -8.33 -24.65 6.41
C VAL A 10 -8.22 -26.12 6.78
N GLY A 11 -8.77 -26.97 5.91
CA GLY A 11 -8.73 -28.42 6.04
C GLY A 11 -7.32 -28.96 5.80
N LYS A 12 -6.96 -29.97 6.60
CA LYS A 12 -5.75 -30.78 6.51
C LYS A 12 -5.72 -31.48 5.13
N GLY A 13 -4.70 -31.20 4.33
CA GLY A 13 -4.47 -31.90 3.06
C GLY A 13 -3.92 -33.29 3.32
N GLU A 14 -4.73 -34.32 3.08
CA GLU A 14 -4.26 -35.69 2.83
C GLU A 14 -3.79 -35.78 1.37
N ASN A 15 -2.60 -36.34 1.13
CA ASN A 15 -2.17 -36.77 -0.19
C ASN A 15 -1.89 -38.29 -0.19
N PRO A 16 -2.13 -38.98 -1.31
CA PRO A 16 -2.38 -40.42 -1.36
C PRO A 16 -1.11 -41.28 -1.43
N ALA A 17 -1.27 -42.55 -1.05
CA ALA A 17 -0.28 -43.62 -1.12
C ALA A 17 -0.24 -44.31 -2.51
N ASP A 18 0.95 -44.77 -2.89
CA ASP A 18 1.33 -45.94 -3.72
C ASP A 18 2.73 -45.64 -4.33
N SER A 19 3.73 -46.51 -4.48
CA SER A 19 4.12 -47.82 -3.98
C SER A 19 5.48 -48.15 -4.67
N GLU A 20 6.30 -49.01 -4.05
CA GLU A 20 7.38 -49.85 -4.63
C GLU A 20 8.88 -49.43 -4.51
N ASP A 21 9.52 -50.10 -3.53
CA ASP A 21 10.70 -50.99 -3.66
C ASP A 21 12.12 -50.45 -3.95
N ASN A 22 13.00 -50.43 -2.94
CA ASN A 22 14.16 -51.36 -2.92
C ASN A 22 14.90 -51.47 -1.56
N SER A 23 15.46 -52.66 -1.39
CA SER A 23 16.04 -53.39 -0.25
C SER A 23 17.35 -52.89 0.41
N SER A 24 17.65 -53.55 1.55
CA SER A 24 18.92 -53.79 2.31
C SER A 24 19.18 -52.88 3.52
N ASP A 25 19.04 -53.33 4.78
CA ASP A 25 19.65 -54.41 5.61
C ASP A 25 20.78 -53.87 6.52
N GLU A 26 20.95 -54.54 7.66
CA GLU A 26 21.89 -54.38 8.79
C GLU A 26 21.28 -53.72 10.05
N GLY A 27 21.06 -54.57 11.06
CA GLY A 27 20.48 -54.22 12.35
C GLY A 27 21.45 -54.28 13.54
N LEU A 28 20.88 -53.89 14.70
CA LEU A 28 21.24 -54.28 16.08
C LEU A 28 22.57 -53.66 16.61
N GLU A 29 22.72 -53.04 17.79
CA GLU A 29 21.99 -53.02 19.08
C GLU A 29 22.30 -51.75 19.91
N ASN A 30 21.32 -51.36 20.75
CA ASN A 30 21.40 -50.95 22.16
C ASN A 30 22.59 -50.12 22.71
N ASP A 31 22.32 -48.91 23.24
CA ASP A 31 22.62 -48.63 24.65
C ASP A 31 21.76 -47.50 25.21
N GLY A 32 21.31 -47.65 26.46
CA GLY A 32 20.47 -46.70 27.16
C GLY A 32 21.29 -45.64 27.89
N ASP A 33 20.80 -44.40 27.88
CA ASP A 33 21.13 -43.44 28.94
C ASP A 33 19.92 -42.57 29.28
N SER A 34 19.82 -42.27 30.56
CA SER A 34 18.69 -41.71 31.27
C SER A 34 18.85 -40.21 31.51
N GLY A 35 17.74 -39.47 31.49
CA GLY A 35 17.67 -38.06 31.90
C GLY A 35 18.01 -37.13 30.73
N GLU A 36 17.24 -36.11 30.41
CA GLU A 36 16.49 -35.23 31.30
C GLU A 36 15.14 -34.90 30.67
N ASN A 37 14.13 -34.82 31.52
CA ASN A 37 12.82 -34.32 31.18
C ASN A 37 12.95 -32.79 31.08
N ASP A 38 13.58 -32.29 30.01
CA ASP A 38 13.53 -30.86 29.69
C ASP A 38 12.14 -30.58 29.14
N SER A 39 11.20 -30.42 30.08
CA SER A 39 9.92 -29.80 29.84
C SER A 39 10.18 -28.32 29.59
N GLY A 40 10.84 -28.02 28.47
CA GLY A 40 10.81 -26.71 27.85
C GLY A 40 9.35 -26.45 27.53
N SER A 41 8.66 -25.81 28.46
CA SER A 41 7.39 -25.17 28.20
C SER A 41 7.64 -24.21 27.05
N GLU A 42 7.29 -24.65 25.84
CA GLU A 42 6.98 -23.75 24.73
C GLU A 42 5.86 -22.85 25.26
N GLU A 43 6.24 -21.77 25.94
CA GLU A 43 5.33 -20.68 26.23
C GLU A 43 4.87 -20.20 24.85
N GLU A 44 3.69 -20.67 24.42
CA GLU A 44 2.99 -20.09 23.29
C GLU A 44 2.79 -18.61 23.62
N ILE A 45 3.69 -17.77 23.12
CA ILE A 45 3.55 -16.32 23.13
C ILE A 45 2.36 -16.00 22.23
N ASN A 46 1.15 -16.17 22.75
CA ASN A 46 -0.09 -15.71 22.14
C ASN A 46 -0.25 -14.21 22.43
N GLU A 47 0.75 -13.43 22.02
CA GLU A 47 0.65 -11.98 22.04
C GLU A 47 -0.12 -11.54 20.80
N GLU A 48 -1.36 -11.09 21.00
CA GLU A 48 -2.16 -10.45 19.96
C GLU A 48 -1.64 -9.02 19.75
N VAL A 49 -0.89 -8.82 18.67
CA VAL A 49 -0.42 -7.49 18.26
C VAL A 49 -1.58 -6.74 17.59
N ILE A 50 -2.08 -5.68 18.24
CA ILE A 50 -3.09 -4.79 17.67
C ILE A 50 -2.37 -3.67 16.92
N VAL A 51 -2.64 -3.57 15.61
CA VAL A 51 -2.12 -2.50 14.75
C VAL A 51 -3.28 -1.63 14.31
N ASP A 52 -3.27 -0.37 14.73
CA ASP A 52 -4.26 0.63 14.36
C ASP A 52 -3.69 1.60 13.31
N PHE A 53 -4.55 2.05 12.39
CA PHE A 53 -4.21 3.03 11.37
C PHE A 53 -5.09 4.26 11.49
N GLU A 54 -4.47 5.42 11.46
CA GLU A 54 -5.13 6.72 11.56
C GLU A 54 -4.92 7.55 10.30
N ALA A 55 -5.94 8.34 9.98
CA ALA A 55 -5.91 9.27 8.86
C ALA A 55 -5.62 10.68 9.37
N HIS A 56 -4.54 11.29 8.87
CA HIS A 56 -4.14 12.65 9.22
C HIS A 56 -4.18 13.56 8.00
N THR A 57 -4.30 14.87 8.24
CA THR A 57 -4.14 15.88 7.19
C THR A 57 -2.73 15.83 6.63
N ILE A 58 -2.58 16.03 5.32
CA ILE A 58 -1.29 16.04 4.66
C ILE A 58 -0.46 17.25 5.11
N THR A 59 0.77 17.01 5.56
CA THR A 59 1.71 18.03 6.04
C THR A 59 3.06 17.96 5.31
N HIS A 60 3.96 18.90 5.59
CA HIS A 60 5.31 18.86 5.04
C HIS A 60 6.14 17.66 5.51
N ASN A 61 5.86 17.10 6.69
CA ASN A 61 6.56 15.91 7.19
C ASN A 61 6.25 14.68 6.33
N ASP A 62 5.06 14.65 5.69
CA ASP A 62 4.62 13.57 4.80
C ASP A 62 5.31 13.56 3.42
N TYR A 63 6.11 14.58 3.09
CA TYR A 63 6.64 14.79 1.74
C TYR A 63 7.30 13.54 1.17
N ASN A 64 8.17 12.89 1.94
CA ASN A 64 8.90 11.73 1.46
C ASN A 64 7.98 10.52 1.22
N GLY A 65 7.01 10.30 2.11
CA GLY A 65 6.04 9.20 2.01
C GLY A 65 5.08 9.39 0.83
N VAL A 66 4.48 10.58 0.71
CA VAL A 66 3.58 10.92 -0.40
C VAL A 66 4.34 10.89 -1.74
N LYS A 67 5.58 11.40 -1.79
CA LYS A 67 6.41 11.36 -3.01
C LYS A 67 6.71 9.93 -3.45
N LYS A 68 7.03 9.01 -2.52
CA LYS A 68 7.24 7.59 -2.84
C LYS A 68 5.98 6.99 -3.45
N LEU A 69 4.81 7.23 -2.85
CA LEU A 69 3.52 6.77 -3.38
C LEU A 69 3.21 7.41 -4.75
N MET A 70 3.53 8.69 -4.95
CA MET A 70 3.36 9.36 -6.25
C MET A 70 4.26 8.78 -7.34
N GLN A 71 5.49 8.40 -7.01
CA GLN A 71 6.40 7.72 -7.94
C GLN A 71 5.87 6.33 -8.34
N GLN A 72 5.18 5.63 -7.43
CA GLN A 72 4.51 4.37 -7.72
C GLN A 72 3.28 4.58 -8.61
N LEU A 73 2.44 5.58 -8.31
CA LEU A 73 1.24 5.88 -9.12
C LEU A 73 1.60 6.25 -10.56
N PHE A 74 2.63 7.07 -10.75
CA PHE A 74 3.10 7.54 -12.06
C PHE A 74 4.27 6.71 -12.60
N LEU A 75 4.32 5.41 -12.28
CA LEU A 75 5.43 4.54 -12.66
C LEU A 75 5.71 4.60 -14.17
N LYS A 76 6.95 4.99 -14.53
CA LYS A 76 7.43 5.17 -15.92
C LYS A 76 6.77 6.31 -16.71
N ALA A 77 5.90 7.11 -16.09
CA ALA A 77 5.37 8.32 -16.71
C ALA A 77 6.39 9.47 -16.59
N ARG A 78 6.34 10.41 -17.54
CA ARG A 78 7.16 11.62 -17.52
C ARG A 78 6.41 12.73 -16.80
N VAL A 79 6.23 12.55 -15.49
CA VAL A 79 5.54 13.51 -14.63
C VAL A 79 6.46 13.88 -13.48
N ASN A 80 6.65 15.17 -13.21
CA ASN A 80 7.42 15.62 -12.06
C ASN A 80 6.65 15.38 -10.74
N THR A 81 6.84 14.19 -10.17
CA THR A 81 6.19 13.78 -8.91
C THR A 81 6.65 14.59 -7.70
N SER A 82 7.85 15.19 -7.74
CA SER A 82 8.34 16.04 -6.65
C SER A 82 7.48 17.30 -6.54
N GLU A 83 7.30 17.99 -7.66
CA GLU A 83 6.50 19.21 -7.74
C GLU A 83 5.01 18.93 -7.49
N LEU A 84 4.47 17.81 -8.01
CA LEU A 84 3.11 17.40 -7.68
C LEU A 84 2.92 17.19 -6.18
N THR A 85 3.89 16.55 -5.51
CA THR A 85 3.82 16.33 -4.06
C THR A 85 3.81 17.66 -3.31
N ASP A 86 4.65 18.62 -3.71
CA ASP A 86 4.63 19.97 -3.14
C ASP A 86 3.27 20.67 -3.35
N LEU A 87 2.65 20.53 -4.52
CA LEU A 87 1.32 21.08 -4.80
C LEU A 87 0.24 20.47 -3.89
N LEU A 88 0.29 19.16 -3.65
CA LEU A 88 -0.66 18.48 -2.75
C LEU A 88 -0.50 18.95 -1.31
N ILE A 89 0.74 19.10 -0.82
CA ILE A 89 1.00 19.56 0.55
C ILE A 89 0.60 21.03 0.73
N GLN A 90 0.82 21.88 -0.28
CA GLN A 90 0.32 23.27 -0.27
C GLN A 90 -1.21 23.34 -0.14
N GLN A 91 -1.93 22.29 -0.56
CA GLN A 91 -3.37 22.12 -0.37
C GLN A 91 -3.68 21.34 0.91
N ASN A 92 -3.06 21.71 2.04
CA ASN A 92 -3.13 21.00 3.34
C ASN A 92 -4.54 20.74 3.91
N HIS A 93 -5.58 21.36 3.35
CA HIS A 93 -6.99 21.12 3.70
C HIS A 93 -7.70 20.09 2.80
N ILE A 94 -7.00 19.51 1.82
CA ILE A 94 -7.56 18.59 0.84
C ILE A 94 -6.82 17.26 0.90
N GLY A 95 -7.54 16.23 1.36
CA GLY A 95 -7.03 14.87 1.42
C GLY A 95 -6.45 14.50 2.78
N SER A 96 -5.94 13.28 2.86
CA SER A 96 -5.37 12.70 4.06
C SER A 96 -4.30 11.67 3.73
N VAL A 97 -3.36 11.50 4.64
CA VAL A 97 -2.42 10.38 4.70
C VAL A 97 -2.89 9.35 5.70
N ILE A 98 -2.48 8.09 5.52
CA ILE A 98 -2.69 6.99 6.46
C ILE A 98 -1.35 6.67 7.11
N ARG A 99 -1.32 6.70 8.44
CA ARG A 99 -0.16 6.36 9.28
C ARG A 99 -0.57 5.31 10.31
N GLN A 100 0.38 4.53 10.80
CA GLN A 100 0.13 3.66 11.95
C GLN A 100 -0.04 4.54 13.19
N ALA A 101 -1.03 4.26 14.02
CA ALA A 101 -1.24 4.98 15.28
C ALA A 101 -0.02 4.75 16.20
N GLU A 102 0.41 5.80 16.91
CA GLU A 102 1.49 5.68 17.88
C GLU A 102 1.13 4.65 18.95
N VAL A 103 1.91 3.57 19.04
CA VAL A 103 1.80 2.60 20.13
C VAL A 103 2.67 3.14 21.30
N PRO A 104 2.11 3.37 22.50
CA PRO A 104 2.83 4.08 23.56
C PRO A 104 4.04 3.37 24.22
N GLU A 105 4.63 2.31 23.65
CA GLU A 105 5.61 1.49 24.39
C GLU A 105 6.98 1.36 23.69
N ASP A 106 7.97 2.00 24.32
CA ASP A 106 9.37 1.56 24.52
C ASP A 106 10.17 1.01 23.32
N SER A 107 10.15 1.66 22.17
CA SER A 107 11.16 1.43 21.12
C SER A 107 12.18 2.58 21.09
N ASP A 108 13.31 2.39 21.77
CA ASP A 108 14.57 3.17 21.67
C ASP A 108 15.27 2.97 20.30
N ASP A 109 14.53 2.84 19.20
CA ASP A 109 15.09 2.79 17.85
C ASP A 109 15.05 4.20 17.24
N ASP A 110 16.24 4.78 17.03
CA ASP A 110 16.50 6.10 16.45
C ASP A 110 15.99 6.29 14.99
N GLU A 111 15.19 5.38 14.46
CA GLU A 111 14.50 5.49 13.18
C GLU A 111 12.99 5.62 13.43
N ASP A 112 12.50 6.86 13.64
CA ASP A 112 11.07 7.18 13.86
C ASP A 112 10.15 6.39 12.89
N PRO A 113 9.50 5.30 13.33
CA PRO A 113 8.56 4.54 12.50
C PRO A 113 7.26 5.32 12.27
N ALA A 114 7.06 6.41 13.03
CA ALA A 114 5.88 7.26 13.04
C ALA A 114 5.71 8.15 11.79
N ASP A 115 6.73 8.23 10.92
CA ASP A 115 6.70 9.05 9.70
C ASP A 115 6.51 8.26 8.40
N GLU A 116 6.26 6.95 8.48
CA GLU A 116 5.90 6.17 7.29
C GLU A 116 4.43 6.41 6.89
N VAL A 117 4.25 6.95 5.68
CA VAL A 117 2.93 7.10 5.04
C VAL A 117 2.60 5.84 4.26
N PHE A 118 1.60 5.10 4.74
CA PHE A 118 1.13 3.84 4.15
C PHE A 118 0.18 4.03 2.97
N GLY A 119 -0.45 5.19 2.89
CA GLY A 119 -1.35 5.56 1.81
C GLY A 119 -1.71 7.03 1.88
N PHE A 120 -2.18 7.56 0.76
CA PHE A 120 -2.75 8.91 0.75
C PHE A 120 -3.92 8.98 -0.23
N ILE A 121 -4.77 9.96 0.00
CA ILE A 121 -5.82 10.37 -0.94
C ILE A 121 -5.86 11.89 -0.95
N SER A 122 -5.83 12.52 -2.12
CA SER A 122 -5.94 13.96 -2.27
C SER A 122 -6.52 14.34 -3.64
N MET A 123 -6.92 15.59 -3.80
CA MET A 123 -7.51 16.10 -5.03
C MET A 123 -6.74 17.31 -5.54
N LEU A 124 -6.25 17.21 -6.77
CA LEU A 124 -5.54 18.26 -7.48
C LEU A 124 -6.49 19.04 -8.38
N ASN A 125 -6.58 20.35 -8.23
CA ASN A 125 -7.41 21.20 -9.09
C ASN A 125 -6.68 21.50 -10.41
N LEU A 126 -7.07 20.81 -11.49
CA LEU A 126 -6.44 20.94 -12.81
C LEU A 126 -6.77 22.27 -13.50
N THR A 127 -7.90 22.88 -13.13
CA THR A 127 -8.35 24.16 -13.69
C THR A 127 -7.60 25.34 -13.07
N GLU A 128 -7.45 25.34 -11.74
CA GLU A 128 -6.76 26.41 -11.00
C GLU A 128 -5.24 26.37 -11.22
N ARG A 129 -4.65 25.18 -11.32
CA ARG A 129 -3.21 24.99 -11.55
C ARG A 129 -2.84 24.91 -13.05
N LYS A 130 -3.68 25.47 -13.93
CA LYS A 130 -3.40 25.50 -15.37
C LYS A 130 -2.10 26.24 -15.67
N GLY A 131 -1.26 25.66 -16.51
CA GLY A 131 0.04 26.22 -16.89
C GLY A 131 1.19 25.89 -15.94
N VAL A 132 0.93 25.19 -14.82
CA VAL A 132 1.99 24.58 -14.01
C VAL A 132 2.51 23.35 -14.75
N GLN A 133 3.83 23.25 -14.93
CA GLN A 133 4.42 22.25 -15.82
C GLN A 133 4.01 20.82 -15.45
N CYS A 134 4.16 20.43 -14.19
CA CYS A 134 3.79 19.08 -13.73
C CYS A 134 2.30 18.75 -13.90
N VAL A 135 1.42 19.76 -13.88
CA VAL A 135 -0.03 19.60 -14.09
C VAL A 135 -0.34 19.40 -15.57
N GLU A 136 0.34 20.12 -16.45
CA GLU A 136 0.20 19.92 -17.90
C GLU A 136 0.76 18.54 -18.32
N GLU A 137 1.86 18.09 -17.72
CA GLU A 137 2.39 16.73 -17.92
C GLU A 137 1.36 15.64 -17.55
N VAL A 138 0.61 15.83 -16.46
CA VAL A 138 -0.49 14.93 -16.07
C VAL A 138 -1.64 14.98 -17.08
N LYS A 139 -2.04 16.16 -17.55
CA LYS A 139 -3.09 16.30 -18.58
C LYS A 139 -2.68 15.60 -19.87
N ASP A 140 -1.46 15.81 -20.34
CA ASP A 140 -0.91 15.19 -21.54
C ASP A 140 -0.85 13.66 -21.39
N LEU A 141 -0.48 13.16 -20.20
CA LEU A 141 -0.50 11.72 -19.90
C LEU A 141 -1.92 11.14 -20.04
N ILE A 142 -2.91 11.80 -19.44
CA ILE A 142 -4.31 11.35 -19.46
C ILE A 142 -4.86 11.38 -20.89
N LEU A 143 -4.65 12.48 -21.63
CA LEU A 143 -5.09 12.62 -23.02
C LEU A 143 -4.40 11.60 -23.92
N GLY A 144 -3.08 11.45 -23.81
CA GLY A 144 -2.32 10.46 -24.58
C GLY A 144 -2.70 9.02 -24.27
N GLN A 145 -3.20 8.72 -23.07
CA GLN A 145 -3.77 7.40 -22.77
C GLN A 145 -5.19 7.22 -23.34
N CYS A 146 -6.00 8.29 -23.33
CA CYS A 146 -7.33 8.31 -23.94
C CYS A 146 -7.24 8.09 -25.46
N GLU A 147 -6.35 8.77 -26.17
CA GLU A 147 -6.10 8.57 -27.61
C GLU A 147 -5.74 7.13 -27.96
N LYS A 148 -4.98 6.44 -27.11
CA LYS A 148 -4.57 5.06 -27.34
C LYS A 148 -5.70 4.05 -27.09
N SER A 149 -6.64 4.40 -26.21
CA SER A 149 -7.59 3.43 -25.63
C SER A 149 -9.03 3.67 -26.06
N CYS A 150 -9.34 4.87 -26.57
CA CYS A 150 -10.70 5.34 -26.84
C CYS A 150 -10.84 5.90 -28.26
N PRO A 151 -12.07 5.98 -28.80
CA PRO A 151 -12.32 6.68 -30.05
C PRO A 151 -11.99 8.18 -29.96
N HIS A 152 -11.57 8.78 -31.08
CA HIS A 152 -11.22 10.21 -31.15
C HIS A 152 -12.29 11.15 -30.58
N SER A 153 -13.58 10.83 -30.76
CA SER A 153 -14.67 11.66 -30.20
C SER A 153 -14.61 11.77 -28.67
N VAL A 154 -14.16 10.73 -27.97
CA VAL A 154 -14.03 10.73 -26.51
C VAL A 154 -12.84 11.57 -26.07
N THR A 155 -11.72 11.48 -26.79
CA THR A 155 -10.55 12.33 -26.55
C THR A 155 -10.88 13.80 -26.75
N ASP A 156 -11.56 14.16 -27.85
CA ASP A 156 -11.96 15.54 -28.13
C ASP A 156 -12.86 16.10 -27.03
N ASP A 157 -13.79 15.29 -26.53
CA ASP A 157 -14.69 15.69 -25.45
C ASP A 157 -13.96 15.83 -24.11
N LEU A 158 -13.01 14.95 -23.81
CA LEU A 158 -12.16 15.05 -22.63
C LEU A 158 -11.27 16.30 -22.68
N GLU A 159 -10.67 16.59 -23.83
CA GLU A 159 -9.86 17.80 -24.05
C GLU A 159 -10.68 19.07 -23.83
N LYS A 160 -11.93 19.11 -24.34
CA LYS A 160 -12.85 20.23 -24.10
C LYS A 160 -13.13 20.40 -22.60
N VAL A 161 -13.38 19.31 -21.88
CA VAL A 161 -13.65 19.34 -20.43
C VAL A 161 -12.44 19.86 -19.65
N LEU A 162 -11.24 19.38 -19.97
CA LEU A 162 -10.01 19.81 -19.29
C LEU A 162 -9.64 21.27 -19.57
N ASN A 163 -10.04 21.81 -20.72
CA ASN A 163 -9.77 23.19 -21.12
C ASN A 163 -10.87 24.20 -20.75
N ASP A 164 -12.07 23.73 -20.38
CA ASP A 164 -13.19 24.58 -19.99
C ASP A 164 -13.00 25.17 -18.58
N THR A 165 -12.47 26.39 -18.51
CA THR A 165 -12.28 27.11 -17.24
C THR A 165 -13.56 27.48 -16.51
N THR A 166 -14.74 27.35 -17.15
CA THR A 166 -16.03 27.63 -16.50
C THR A 166 -16.52 26.47 -15.64
N LYS A 167 -15.94 25.27 -15.82
CA LYS A 167 -16.27 24.05 -15.07
C LYS A 167 -15.00 23.50 -14.43
N PRO A 168 -14.77 23.75 -13.14
CA PRO A 168 -13.58 23.26 -12.46
C PRO A 168 -13.46 21.74 -12.51
N VAL A 169 -12.27 21.25 -12.85
CA VAL A 169 -11.96 19.82 -12.90
C VAL A 169 -10.95 19.49 -11.80
N GLY A 170 -11.35 18.59 -10.90
CA GLY A 170 -10.48 18.00 -9.88
C GLY A 170 -10.00 16.61 -10.30
N LEU A 171 -8.71 16.36 -10.18
CA LEU A 171 -8.11 15.03 -10.33
C LEU A 171 -7.93 14.40 -8.95
N LEU A 172 -8.67 13.32 -8.68
CA LEU A 172 -8.49 12.54 -7.47
C LEU A 172 -7.27 11.63 -7.63
N LEU A 173 -6.32 11.76 -6.71
CA LEU A 173 -5.13 10.94 -6.60
C LEU A 173 -5.25 10.10 -5.34
N SER A 174 -5.12 8.79 -5.47
CA SER A 174 -5.13 7.87 -4.34
C SER A 174 -4.16 6.74 -4.63
N GLU A 175 -3.26 6.48 -3.69
CA GLU A 175 -2.32 5.38 -3.75
C GLU A 175 -2.04 4.86 -2.34
N ARG A 176 -1.77 3.57 -2.23
CA ARG A 176 -1.47 2.90 -0.95
C ARG A 176 -0.55 1.71 -1.14
N PHE A 177 0.10 1.28 -0.07
CA PHE A 177 0.78 -0.01 -0.07
C PHE A 177 -0.22 -1.15 -0.23
N ILE A 178 0.22 -2.22 -0.90
CA ILE A 178 -0.62 -3.39 -1.23
C ILE A 178 -1.07 -4.12 0.04
N ASN A 179 -0.23 -4.11 1.07
CA ASN A 179 -0.46 -4.81 2.33
C ASN A 179 -1.38 -4.06 3.30
N VAL A 180 -1.88 -2.89 2.89
CA VAL A 180 -2.83 -2.03 3.63
C VAL A 180 -4.25 -2.26 3.14
#